data_AF-A0A4U2Z5Q2-F1
#
_entry.id   AF-A0A4U2Z5Q2-F1
#
_cell.length_a   1.000
_cell.length_b   1.000
_cell.length_c   1.000
_cell.angle_alpha   90.00
_cell.angle_beta   90.00
_cell.angle_gamma   90.00
#
_symmetry.space_group_name_H-M   'P 1'
#
loop_
_entity.id
_entity.type
_entity.pdbx_description
1 polymer ?
#
loop_
_entity_poly.entity_id
_entity_poly.type
_entity_poly.pdbx_seq_one_letter_code
_entity_poly.pdbx_strand_id
1 'polypeptide(L)'
;MNSIINVTKVSLLSLVLNTTLSAEPNLPLPIQDAIKMEKLAGPAGAFVAKENFPKDYFLVTKNLPFLVGMTLYDPSSSNLELSQEQIDAILKIKTELMADAAQKALVIKKLELELMQKVSFKHKTPPMSELYPSVDEIAKLRAELTKIHLGCIEKVKAVLTPEQFEEMLDYGVVNMF
;
A
#
# COMPACT_ATOMS: atom_id res chain seq x y z
N MET A 1 -0.63 47.89 66.13
CA MET A 1 -0.01 48.00 64.79
C MET A 1 0.31 46.60 64.29
N ASN A 2 -0.37 46.21 63.20
CA ASN A 2 -0.04 45.21 62.16
C ASN A 2 0.36 43.78 62.60
N SER A 3 -0.51 42.76 62.50
CA SER A 3 -0.89 41.96 61.30
C SER A 3 0.30 41.08 60.81
N ILE A 4 0.22 39.77 60.56
CA ILE A 4 -0.52 39.08 59.48
C ILE A 4 -0.47 37.54 59.70
N ILE A 5 -1.57 36.85 59.39
CA ILE A 5 -1.81 35.39 59.29
C ILE A 5 -1.16 34.81 58.00
N ASN A 6 -0.78 33.51 57.94
CA ASN A 6 -0.98 32.60 56.78
C ASN A 6 -0.29 31.24 57.00
N VAL A 7 -1.00 30.12 57.18
CA VAL A 7 -1.82 29.33 56.22
C VAL A 7 -0.98 28.58 55.18
N THR A 8 -1.02 27.26 55.37
CA THR A 8 -0.60 26.10 54.57
C THR A 8 -0.57 26.33 53.05
N LYS A 9 0.55 25.98 52.40
CA LYS A 9 0.61 25.77 50.95
C LYS A 9 0.74 24.28 50.65
N VAL A 10 -0.39 23.66 50.32
CA VAL A 10 -0.43 22.37 49.61
C VAL A 10 -0.32 22.71 48.13
N SER A 11 0.79 22.35 47.49
CA SER A 11 0.92 22.41 46.03
C SER A 11 0.18 21.21 45.44
N LEU A 12 -0.96 21.46 44.79
CA LEU A 12 -1.64 20.48 43.95
C LEU A 12 -1.02 20.56 42.55
N LEU A 13 -0.23 19.55 42.19
CA LEU A 13 0.33 19.39 40.84
C LEU A 13 -0.68 18.58 40.02
N SER A 14 -1.51 19.27 39.22
CA SER A 14 -2.42 18.60 38.28
C SER A 14 -1.62 18.06 37.09
N LEU A 15 -1.28 16.78 37.13
CA LEU A 15 -0.69 16.06 36.01
C LEU A 15 -1.79 15.84 34.96
N VAL A 16 -1.87 16.69 33.95
CA VAL A 16 -2.73 16.47 32.79
C VAL A 16 -2.08 15.36 31.96
N LEU A 17 -2.59 14.14 32.12
CA LEU A 17 -2.32 13.03 31.21
C LEU A 17 -2.99 13.36 29.88
N ASN A 18 -2.22 13.95 28.95
CA ASN A 18 -2.59 13.97 27.54
C ASN A 18 -2.56 12.53 27.04
N THR A 19 -3.70 11.84 27.07
CA THR A 19 -3.90 10.65 26.26
C THR A 19 -3.89 11.12 24.81
N THR A 20 -2.74 11.02 24.13
CA THR A 20 -2.73 11.06 22.68
C THR A 20 -3.55 9.86 22.23
N LEU A 21 -4.82 10.09 21.89
CA LEU A 21 -5.60 9.17 21.08
C LEU A 21 -4.81 9.02 19.79
N SER A 22 -4.03 7.94 19.67
CA SER A 22 -3.48 7.57 18.38
C SER A 22 -4.67 7.35 17.46
N ALA A 23 -4.70 8.08 16.34
CA ALA A 23 -5.64 7.83 15.27
C ALA A 23 -5.61 6.33 14.93
N GLU A 24 -6.79 5.70 14.88
CA GLU A 24 -6.94 4.32 14.39
C GLU A 24 -7.25 4.35 12.90
N PRO A 25 -6.85 3.35 12.10
CA PRO A 25 -7.14 3.37 10.67
C PRO A 25 -8.65 3.34 10.39
N ASN A 26 -9.08 3.90 9.26
CA ASN A 26 -10.50 3.88 8.83
C ASN A 26 -11.08 2.46 8.81
N LEU A 27 -10.26 1.48 8.44
CA LEU A 27 -10.57 0.06 8.48
C LEU A 27 -9.39 -0.72 9.08
N PRO A 28 -9.65 -1.86 9.77
CA PRO A 28 -8.59 -2.73 10.20
C PRO A 28 -7.78 -3.25 8.99
N LEU A 29 -6.51 -3.58 9.24
CA LEU A 29 -5.64 -4.16 8.21
C LEU A 29 -6.30 -5.38 7.56
N PRO A 30 -6.25 -5.52 6.22
CA PRO A 30 -6.94 -6.59 5.50
C PRO A 30 -6.14 -7.91 5.53
N ILE A 31 -5.89 -8.43 6.73
CA ILE A 31 -5.01 -9.60 6.96
C ILE A 31 -5.47 -10.82 6.14
N GLN A 32 -6.78 -11.08 6.09
CA GLN A 32 -7.33 -12.22 5.35
C GLN A 32 -7.13 -12.08 3.84
N ASP A 33 -7.23 -10.88 3.29
CA ASP A 33 -6.96 -10.63 1.87
C ASP A 33 -5.47 -10.82 1.57
N ALA A 34 -4.59 -10.34 2.46
CA ALA A 34 -3.15 -10.53 2.33
C ALA A 34 -2.77 -12.02 2.31
N ILE A 35 -3.32 -12.83 3.22
CA ILE A 35 -3.10 -14.28 3.26
C ILE A 35 -3.61 -14.95 1.97
N LYS A 36 -4.79 -14.55 1.48
CA LYS A 36 -5.33 -15.09 0.21
C LYS A 36 -4.41 -14.75 -0.97
N MET A 37 -3.91 -13.53 -1.03
CA MET A 37 -3.00 -13.07 -2.09
C MET A 37 -1.65 -13.79 -2.04
N GLU A 38 -1.09 -14.00 -0.85
CA GLU A 38 0.15 -14.77 -0.67
C GLU A 38 -0.01 -16.22 -1.13
N LYS A 39 -1.12 -16.87 -0.75
CA LYS A 39 -1.45 -18.23 -1.22
C LYS A 39 -1.62 -18.28 -2.74
N LEU A 40 -2.26 -17.27 -3.31
CA LEU A 40 -2.47 -17.16 -4.76
C LEU A 40 -1.12 -16.98 -5.49
N ALA A 41 -0.22 -16.16 -4.95
CA ALA A 41 1.09 -15.88 -5.54
C ALA A 41 1.95 -17.16 -5.64
N GLY A 42 1.81 -18.08 -4.68
CA GLY A 42 2.64 -19.27 -4.60
C GLY A 42 4.11 -18.95 -4.30
N PRO A 43 5.02 -19.92 -4.42
CA PRO A 43 6.43 -19.74 -4.04
C PRO A 43 7.12 -18.68 -4.92
N ALA A 44 8.02 -17.91 -4.31
CA ALA A 44 8.89 -16.98 -5.02
C ALA A 44 10.01 -17.72 -5.78
N GLY A 45 10.68 -17.02 -6.69
CA GLY A 45 11.85 -17.55 -7.40
C GLY A 45 13.05 -17.72 -6.47
N ALA A 46 13.97 -18.62 -6.83
CA ALA A 46 15.14 -18.99 -6.01
C ALA A 46 16.10 -17.81 -5.73
N PHE A 47 16.00 -16.71 -6.49
CA PHE A 47 16.84 -15.52 -6.36
C PHE A 47 16.12 -14.33 -5.72
N VAL A 48 14.88 -14.50 -5.26
CA VAL A 48 14.09 -13.43 -4.62
C VAL A 48 14.25 -13.51 -3.10
N ALA A 49 14.75 -12.43 -2.48
CA ALA A 49 14.91 -12.37 -1.02
C ALA A 49 13.57 -12.17 -0.28
N LYS A 50 12.70 -11.32 -0.82
CA LYS A 50 11.33 -11.07 -0.34
C LYS A 50 10.48 -10.60 -1.50
N GLU A 51 9.25 -11.09 -1.56
CA GLU A 51 8.24 -10.70 -2.56
C GLU A 51 7.04 -10.05 -1.87
N ASN A 52 6.58 -8.92 -2.40
CA ASN A 52 5.32 -8.28 -2.05
C ASN A 52 4.35 -8.40 -3.23
N PHE A 53 3.64 -9.52 -3.31
CA PHE A 53 2.66 -9.75 -4.38
C PHE A 53 1.34 -8.98 -4.11
N PRO A 54 0.68 -8.37 -5.12
CA PRO A 54 1.13 -8.18 -6.51
C PRO A 54 1.98 -6.92 -6.71
N LYS A 55 2.24 -6.14 -5.64
CA LYS A 55 2.89 -4.83 -5.70
C LYS A 55 4.24 -4.83 -6.39
N ASP A 56 5.07 -5.86 -6.26
CA ASP A 56 6.40 -5.87 -6.88
C ASP A 56 6.37 -6.03 -8.42
N TYR A 57 5.20 -6.33 -9.00
CA TYR A 57 5.03 -6.59 -10.43
C TYR A 57 4.54 -5.39 -11.24
N PHE A 58 4.31 -4.22 -10.63
CA PHE A 58 4.06 -3.02 -11.43
C PHE A 58 5.39 -2.54 -12.04
N LEU A 59 5.32 -1.71 -13.08
CA LEU A 59 6.51 -1.12 -13.69
C LEU A 59 7.09 -0.01 -12.79
N VAL A 60 6.21 0.77 -12.14
CA VAL A 60 6.59 1.94 -11.32
C VAL A 60 6.06 1.77 -9.89
N THR A 61 6.62 0.82 -9.15
CA THR A 61 6.09 0.36 -7.84
C THR A 61 6.48 1.23 -6.67
N LYS A 62 7.64 1.89 -6.73
CA LYS A 62 8.23 2.61 -5.61
C LYS A 62 7.93 4.12 -5.60
N ASN A 63 7.50 4.67 -6.72
CA ASN A 63 7.35 6.11 -6.93
C ASN A 63 5.90 6.53 -7.19
N LEU A 64 4.93 5.62 -7.01
CA LEU A 64 3.50 5.92 -7.14
C LEU A 64 2.79 5.56 -5.83
N PRO A 65 1.86 6.40 -5.36
CA PRO A 65 1.19 6.18 -4.09
C PRO A 65 0.05 5.15 -4.24
N PHE A 66 -0.05 4.23 -3.29
CA PHE A 66 -1.15 3.25 -3.24
C PHE A 66 -2.32 3.81 -2.43
N LEU A 67 -3.13 4.67 -3.08
CA LEU A 67 -4.12 5.49 -2.38
C LEU A 67 -5.14 4.69 -1.58
N VAL A 68 -5.61 3.53 -2.05
CA VAL A 68 -6.52 2.66 -1.26
C VAL A 68 -5.90 2.28 0.10
N GLY A 69 -4.59 2.00 0.11
CA GLY A 69 -3.88 1.68 1.35
C GLY A 69 -3.82 2.87 2.28
N MET A 70 -3.47 4.03 1.73
CA MET A 70 -3.32 5.28 2.46
C MET A 70 -4.66 5.75 3.04
N THR A 71 -5.75 5.64 2.28
CA THR A 71 -7.06 6.13 2.70
C THR A 71 -7.81 5.18 3.63
N LEU A 72 -7.60 3.87 3.56
CA LEU A 72 -8.40 2.92 4.33
C LEU A 72 -7.64 2.27 5.50
N TYR A 73 -6.34 2.06 5.37
CA TYR A 73 -5.61 1.12 6.23
C TYR A 73 -4.38 1.74 6.91
N ASP A 74 -3.97 2.95 6.51
CA ASP A 74 -2.91 3.68 7.18
C ASP A 74 -3.34 4.04 8.62
N PRO A 75 -2.45 3.94 9.63
CA PRO A 75 -2.79 4.32 11.00
C PRO A 75 -3.38 5.72 11.14
N SER A 76 -2.94 6.67 10.32
CA SER A 76 -3.42 8.06 10.33
C SER A 76 -4.66 8.28 9.45
N SER A 77 -5.17 7.24 8.78
CA SER A 77 -6.25 7.40 7.80
C SER A 77 -7.58 7.91 8.39
N SER A 78 -7.86 7.70 9.69
CA SER A 78 -9.07 8.28 10.31
C SER A 78 -9.09 9.80 10.35
N ASN A 79 -7.94 10.47 10.23
CA ASN A 79 -7.88 11.92 10.08
C ASN A 79 -8.62 12.43 8.84
N LEU A 80 -8.83 11.57 7.84
CA LEU A 80 -9.58 11.92 6.63
C LEU A 80 -11.08 12.08 6.88
N GLU A 81 -11.59 11.60 8.01
CA GLU A 81 -13.01 11.64 8.37
C GLU A 81 -13.91 11.18 7.21
N LEU A 82 -13.54 10.07 6.55
CA LEU A 82 -14.26 9.57 5.38
C LEU A 82 -15.71 9.26 5.73
N SER A 83 -16.63 9.69 4.87
CA SER A 83 -18.02 9.23 4.98
C SER A 83 -18.13 7.74 4.64
N GLN A 84 -19.18 7.08 5.13
CA GLN A 84 -19.43 5.68 4.77
C GLN A 84 -19.54 5.50 3.24
N GLU A 85 -20.14 6.46 2.54
CA GLU A 85 -20.26 6.45 1.09
C GLU A 85 -18.89 6.49 0.40
N GLN A 86 -17.94 7.27 0.94
CA GLN A 86 -16.57 7.33 0.43
C GLN A 86 -15.83 6.00 0.69
N ILE A 87 -15.97 5.44 1.90
CA ILE A 87 -15.37 4.13 2.24
C ILE A 87 -15.88 3.05 1.28
N ASP A 88 -17.19 2.97 1.07
CA ASP A 88 -17.81 1.99 0.18
C ASP A 88 -17.36 2.18 -1.27
N ALA A 89 -17.25 3.42 -1.74
CA ALA A 89 -16.75 3.73 -3.07
C ALA A 89 -15.28 3.27 -3.27
N ILE A 90 -14.41 3.52 -2.29
CA ILE A 90 -13.00 3.09 -2.34
C ILE A 90 -12.89 1.57 -2.29
N LEU A 91 -13.69 0.89 -1.46
CA LEU A 91 -13.74 -0.58 -1.41
C LEU A 91 -14.24 -1.19 -2.73
N LYS A 92 -15.20 -0.55 -3.39
CA LYS A 92 -15.66 -0.96 -4.72
C LYS A 92 -14.55 -0.82 -5.75
N ILE A 93 -13.83 0.31 -5.76
CA ILE A 93 -12.66 0.52 -6.64
C ILE A 93 -11.60 -0.56 -6.40
N LYS A 94 -11.27 -0.86 -5.14
CA LYS A 94 -10.35 -1.95 -4.78
C LYS A 94 -10.81 -3.27 -5.37
N THR A 95 -12.08 -3.63 -5.17
CA THR A 95 -12.62 -4.94 -5.60
C THR A 95 -12.61 -5.09 -7.12
N GLU A 96 -13.01 -4.05 -7.85
CA GLU A 96 -13.04 -4.06 -9.32
C GLU A 96 -11.64 -4.23 -9.94
N LEU A 97 -10.63 -3.58 -9.36
CA LEU A 97 -9.30 -3.52 -9.95
C LEU A 97 -8.34 -4.60 -9.44
N MET A 98 -8.54 -5.09 -8.21
CA MET A 98 -7.61 -6.03 -7.58
C MET A 98 -7.61 -7.40 -8.27
N ALA A 99 -8.75 -7.86 -8.79
CA ALA A 99 -8.84 -9.14 -9.49
C ALA A 99 -8.01 -9.13 -10.80
N ASP A 100 -8.18 -8.09 -11.62
CA ASP A 100 -7.42 -7.94 -12.88
C ASP A 100 -5.93 -7.73 -12.60
N ALA A 101 -5.59 -6.91 -11.59
CA ALA A 101 -4.21 -6.71 -11.18
C ALA A 101 -3.55 -8.02 -10.69
N ALA A 102 -4.24 -8.80 -9.86
CA ALA A 102 -3.72 -10.08 -9.40
C ALA A 102 -3.53 -11.07 -10.55
N GLN A 103 -4.49 -11.14 -11.49
CA GLN A 103 -4.39 -12.03 -12.64
C GLN A 103 -3.20 -11.69 -13.53
N LYS A 104 -2.99 -10.42 -13.86
CA LYS A 104 -1.83 -9.99 -14.66
C LYS A 104 -0.50 -10.22 -13.93
N ALA A 105 -0.45 -9.93 -12.62
CA ALA A 105 0.74 -10.19 -11.81
C ALA A 105 1.09 -11.68 -11.76
N LEU A 106 0.10 -12.58 -11.70
CA LEU A 106 0.33 -14.03 -11.80
C LEU A 106 0.95 -14.44 -13.13
N VAL A 107 0.48 -13.87 -14.24
CA VAL A 107 1.04 -14.16 -15.57
C VAL A 107 2.50 -13.71 -15.64
N ILE A 108 2.80 -12.50 -15.15
CA ILE A 108 4.17 -11.98 -15.10
C ILE A 108 5.05 -12.89 -14.24
N LYS A 109 4.60 -13.22 -13.02
CA LYS A 109 5.32 -14.12 -12.11
C LYS A 109 5.65 -15.45 -12.78
N LYS A 110 4.68 -16.06 -13.45
CA LYS A 110 4.89 -17.32 -14.17
C LYS A 110 5.97 -17.17 -15.25
N LEU A 111 5.92 -16.11 -16.06
CA LEU A 111 6.93 -15.85 -17.09
C LEU A 111 8.32 -15.64 -16.48
N GLU A 112 8.42 -14.90 -15.36
CA GLU A 112 9.68 -14.68 -14.66
C GLU A 112 10.26 -15.97 -14.07
N LEU A 113 9.43 -16.82 -13.47
CA LEU A 113 9.84 -18.13 -12.96
C LEU A 113 10.29 -19.05 -14.11
N GLU A 114 9.58 -19.06 -15.23
CA GLU A 114 9.97 -19.83 -16.42
C GLU A 114 11.30 -19.35 -17.02
N LEU A 115 11.51 -18.03 -17.10
CA LEU A 115 12.78 -17.44 -17.52
C LEU A 115 13.91 -17.82 -16.56
N MET A 116 13.70 -17.67 -15.26
CA MET A 116 14.65 -18.06 -14.22
C MET A 116 15.06 -19.53 -14.37
N GLN A 117 14.08 -20.43 -14.56
CA GLN A 117 14.33 -21.86 -14.75
C GLN A 117 15.14 -22.15 -16.01
N LYS A 118 14.81 -21.51 -17.14
CA LYS A 118 15.54 -21.67 -18.40
C LYS A 118 16.99 -21.18 -18.32
N VAL A 119 17.23 -20.06 -17.64
CA VAL A 119 18.55 -19.43 -17.53
C VAL A 119 19.44 -20.11 -16.49
N SER A 120 18.89 -20.48 -15.33
CA SER A 120 19.72 -20.74 -14.14
C SER A 120 19.91 -22.22 -13.82
N PHE A 121 18.97 -23.09 -14.21
CA PHE A 121 18.96 -24.50 -13.77
C PHE A 121 19.06 -25.50 -14.93
N LYS A 122 19.17 -25.03 -16.17
CA LYS A 122 19.42 -25.88 -17.34
C LYS A 122 20.87 -25.78 -17.77
N HIS A 123 21.57 -26.92 -17.85
CA HIS A 123 22.96 -26.98 -18.34
C HIS A 123 23.14 -26.47 -19.77
N LYS A 124 22.09 -26.59 -20.61
CA LYS A 124 22.04 -26.01 -21.95
C LYS A 124 20.94 -24.96 -21.97
N THR A 125 21.33 -23.71 -21.81
CA THR A 125 20.44 -22.57 -22.01
C THR A 125 20.31 -22.31 -23.52
N PRO A 126 19.11 -22.03 -24.05
CA PRO A 126 18.99 -21.50 -25.41
C PRO A 126 19.78 -20.18 -25.53
N PRO A 127 20.13 -19.74 -26.75
CA PRO A 127 20.61 -18.38 -26.99
C PRO A 127 19.72 -17.36 -26.27
N MET A 128 20.32 -16.40 -25.55
CA MET A 128 19.56 -15.43 -24.74
C MET A 128 18.56 -14.63 -25.59
N SER A 129 18.86 -14.43 -26.88
CA SER A 129 17.95 -13.81 -27.83
C SER A 129 16.61 -14.53 -27.98
N GLU A 130 16.54 -15.83 -27.77
CA GLU A 130 15.28 -16.60 -27.78
C GLU A 130 14.39 -16.29 -26.56
N LEU A 131 14.94 -15.66 -25.53
CA LEU A 131 14.22 -15.26 -24.32
C LEU A 131 13.66 -13.84 -24.41
N TYR A 132 14.11 -13.03 -25.37
CA TYR A 132 13.67 -11.63 -25.52
C TYR A 132 12.15 -11.49 -25.67
N PRO A 133 11.43 -12.34 -26.43
CA PRO A 133 9.96 -12.23 -26.51
C PRO A 133 9.27 -12.38 -25.14
N SER A 134 9.80 -13.20 -24.23
CA SER A 134 9.26 -13.32 -22.87
C SER A 134 9.55 -12.07 -22.03
N VAL A 135 10.72 -11.45 -22.22
CA VAL A 135 11.06 -10.17 -21.57
C VAL A 135 10.13 -9.05 -22.04
N ASP A 136 9.87 -8.99 -23.35
CA ASP A 136 8.97 -8.01 -23.94
C ASP A 136 7.52 -8.16 -23.44
N GLU A 137 7.03 -9.41 -23.34
CA GLU A 137 5.69 -9.65 -22.79
C GLU A 137 5.60 -9.30 -21.29
N ILE A 138 6.64 -9.61 -20.50
CA ILE A 138 6.73 -9.14 -19.10
C ILE A 138 6.65 -7.62 -19.05
N ALA A 139 7.46 -6.91 -19.84
CA ALA A 139 7.49 -5.45 -19.86
C ALA A 139 6.11 -4.86 -20.22
N LYS A 140 5.45 -5.42 -21.23
CA LYS A 140 4.09 -5.05 -21.64
C LYS A 140 3.08 -5.23 -20.50
N LEU A 141 3.05 -6.40 -19.86
CA LEU A 141 2.12 -6.69 -18.78
C LEU A 141 2.37 -5.81 -17.54
N ARG A 142 3.65 -5.55 -17.19
CA ARG A 142 4.02 -4.61 -16.11
C ARG A 142 3.54 -3.18 -16.42
N ALA A 143 3.61 -2.77 -17.68
CA ALA A 143 3.08 -1.48 -18.12
C ALA A 143 1.54 -1.42 -18.03
N GLU A 144 0.84 -2.48 -18.44
CA GLU A 144 -0.62 -2.60 -18.29
C GLU A 144 -1.04 -2.53 -16.81
N LEU A 145 -0.35 -3.25 -15.92
CA LEU A 145 -0.57 -3.18 -14.47
C LEU A 145 -0.41 -1.75 -13.94
N THR A 146 0.62 -1.06 -14.40
CA THR A 146 0.86 0.34 -13.98
C THR A 146 -0.27 1.25 -14.45
N LYS A 147 -0.81 1.04 -15.65
CA LYS A 147 -1.98 1.80 -16.14
C LYS A 147 -3.22 1.53 -15.29
N ILE A 148 -3.44 0.30 -14.83
CA ILE A 148 -4.49 -0.02 -13.86
C ILE A 148 -4.27 0.75 -12.55
N HIS A 149 -3.03 0.81 -12.05
CA HIS A 149 -2.70 1.58 -10.85
C HIS A 149 -2.99 3.08 -11.03
N LEU A 150 -2.60 3.67 -12.16
CA LEU A 150 -2.89 5.07 -12.48
C LEU A 150 -4.41 5.33 -12.51
N GLY A 151 -5.19 4.41 -13.09
CA GLY A 151 -6.66 4.47 -13.03
C GLY A 151 -7.22 4.34 -11.62
N CYS A 152 -6.61 3.51 -10.76
CA CYS A 152 -6.97 3.44 -9.34
C CYS A 152 -6.72 4.76 -8.62
N ILE A 153 -5.56 5.38 -8.86
CA ILE A 153 -5.20 6.70 -8.31
C ILE A 153 -6.24 7.74 -8.73
N GLU A 154 -6.55 7.85 -10.02
CA GLU A 154 -7.55 8.79 -10.54
C GLU A 154 -8.92 8.60 -9.87
N LYS A 155 -9.41 7.35 -9.82
CA LYS A 155 -10.70 7.02 -9.22
C LYS A 155 -10.75 7.34 -7.72
N VAL A 156 -9.71 7.03 -6.95
CA VAL A 156 -9.68 7.33 -5.51
C VAL A 156 -9.61 8.84 -5.28
N LYS A 157 -8.81 9.57 -6.06
CA LYS A 157 -8.76 11.05 -5.98
C LYS A 157 -10.13 11.69 -6.23
N ALA A 158 -10.94 11.12 -7.12
CA ALA A 158 -12.28 11.62 -7.40
C ALA A 158 -13.30 11.37 -6.26
N VAL A 159 -13.00 10.47 -5.31
CA VAL A 159 -13.86 10.20 -4.15
C VAL A 159 -13.56 11.16 -3.00
N LEU A 160 -12.31 11.61 -2.87
CA LEU A 160 -11.88 12.50 -1.79
C LEU A 160 -12.22 13.96 -2.11
N THR A 161 -12.50 14.75 -1.08
CA THR A 161 -12.45 16.21 -1.23
C THR A 161 -11.00 16.68 -1.39
N PRO A 162 -10.77 17.91 -1.92
CA PRO A 162 -9.42 18.47 -1.96
C PRO A 162 -8.75 18.48 -0.59
N GLU A 163 -9.47 18.84 0.47
CA GLU A 163 -8.94 18.90 1.84
C GLU A 163 -8.54 17.52 2.35
N GLN A 164 -9.36 16.49 2.11
CA GLN A 164 -9.02 15.10 2.46
C GLN A 164 -7.81 14.60 1.66
N PHE A 165 -7.67 15.00 0.40
CA PHE A 165 -6.51 14.63 -0.38
C PHE A 165 -5.22 15.26 0.16
N GLU A 166 -5.25 16.54 0.55
CA GLU A 166 -4.10 17.21 1.18
C GLU A 166 -3.76 16.60 2.54
N GLU A 167 -4.74 16.36 3.42
CA GLU A 167 -4.53 15.68 4.70
C GLU A 167 -3.91 14.28 4.50
N MET A 168 -4.34 13.55 3.47
CA MET A 168 -3.74 12.26 3.12
C MET A 168 -2.27 12.39 2.72
N LEU A 169 -1.89 13.46 2.02
CA LEU A 169 -0.49 13.71 1.67
C LEU A 169 0.33 14.05 2.92
N ASP A 170 -0.24 14.75 3.89
CA ASP A 170 0.44 15.18 5.11
C ASP A 170 0.92 14.03 5.99
N TYR A 171 0.27 12.86 6.00
CA TYR A 171 0.82 11.64 6.61
C TYR A 171 1.43 10.67 5.59
N GLY A 172 0.96 10.72 4.34
CA GLY A 172 1.35 9.78 3.29
C GLY A 172 2.70 10.08 2.62
N VAL A 173 3.17 11.32 2.69
CA VAL A 173 4.44 11.79 2.12
C VAL A 173 5.53 11.93 3.19
N VAL A 174 5.22 11.67 4.47
CA VAL A 174 6.17 11.76 5.60
C VAL A 174 7.16 10.60 5.54
N ASN A 175 8.13 10.75 4.65
CA ASN A 175 9.47 10.15 4.59
C ASN A 175 10.24 10.69 3.35
N MET A 176 9.84 11.84 2.77
CA MET A 176 10.52 12.43 1.62
C MET A 176 11.73 13.33 1.96
N PHE A 177 12.04 13.53 3.25
CA PHE A 177 13.28 14.18 3.73
C PHE A 177 13.77 13.54 5.03
#